data_AF-A0A3N7D0B9-F1
#
_entry.id   AF-A0A3N7D0B9-F1
#
_cell.length_a   1.000
_cell.length_b   1.000
_cell.length_c   1.000
_cell.angle_alpha   90.00
_cell.angle_beta   90.00
_cell.angle_gamma   90.00
#
_symmetry.space_group_name_H-M   'P 1'
#
loop_
_entity.id
_entity.type
_entity.pdbx_description
1 polymer ?
#
loop_
_entity_poly.entity_id
_entity_poly.type
_entity_poly.pdbx_seq_one_letter_code
_entity_poly.pdbx_strand_id
1 'polypeptide(L)'
;MKNLLIILISLFAFNNIQAQGIMKDPVSFKLKNGVEVIVAENNGMGKVLASVKIEGGQLASNTSVAIADRGKDFGPKVSFGTDEATVAADTEDFENAFLVTAEALTSADRNHGSLVPAKTYITIAGDITLAQAKVLARKAFGEWKENSSSELAK
;
A
#
# COMPACT_ATOMS: atom_id res chain seq x y z
N MET A 1 -29.19 44.18 15.65
CA MET A 1 -29.07 42.70 15.60
C MET A 1 -28.43 42.14 14.31
N LYS A 2 -28.16 42.96 13.27
CA LYS A 2 -27.62 42.45 11.98
C LYS A 2 -26.10 42.23 11.96
N ASN A 3 -25.36 42.81 12.91
CA ASN A 3 -23.88 42.75 12.93
C ASN A 3 -23.33 41.58 13.79
N LEU A 4 -24.18 40.89 14.56
CA LEU A 4 -23.77 39.77 15.42
C LEU A 4 -23.69 38.45 14.63
N LEU A 5 -24.49 38.30 13.58
CA LEU A 5 -24.52 37.09 12.74
C LEU A 5 -23.24 36.91 11.91
N ILE A 6 -22.59 38.01 11.52
CA ILE A 6 -21.37 38.00 10.69
C ILE A 6 -20.15 37.51 11.50
N ILE A 7 -20.10 37.81 12.80
CA ILE A 7 -19.00 37.39 13.69
C ILE A 7 -19.07 35.88 14.00
N LEU A 8 -20.25 35.29 14.04
CA LEU A 8 -20.42 33.84 14.24
C LEU A 8 -20.00 33.01 13.01
N ILE A 9 -20.24 33.54 11.80
CA ILE A 9 -19.84 32.87 10.55
C ILE A 9 -18.32 32.90 10.36
N SER A 10 -17.64 33.98 10.77
CA SER A 10 -16.17 34.05 10.65
C SER A 10 -15.44 33.10 11.60
N LEU A 11 -16.01 32.76 12.76
CA LEU A 11 -15.41 31.77 13.68
C LEU A 11 -15.45 30.33 13.13
N PHE A 12 -16.40 29.99 12.26
CA PHE A 12 -16.49 28.66 11.64
C PHE A 12 -15.49 28.44 10.49
N ALA A 13 -14.99 29.50 9.86
CA ALA A 13 -14.10 29.40 8.71
C ALA A 13 -12.66 28.93 9.07
N PHE A 14 -12.21 29.12 10.31
CA PHE A 14 -10.83 28.79 10.70
C PHE A 14 -10.61 27.33 11.12
N ASN A 15 -11.67 26.56 11.36
CA ASN A 15 -11.54 25.20 11.90
C ASN A 15 -11.49 24.08 10.83
N ASN A 16 -11.60 24.42 9.53
CA ASN A 16 -11.66 23.43 8.44
C ASN A 16 -10.44 23.41 7.52
N ILE A 17 -9.36 24.15 7.83
CA ILE A 17 -8.17 24.25 6.97
C ILE A 17 -7.27 22.97 7.05
N GLN A 18 -7.54 22.05 7.97
CA GLN A 18 -6.59 20.98 8.34
C GLN A 18 -6.85 19.60 7.70
N ALA A 19 -7.83 19.42 6.81
CA ALA A 19 -8.17 18.07 6.32
C ALA A 19 -7.60 17.70 4.92
N GLN A 20 -7.01 18.63 4.17
CA GLN A 20 -6.59 18.38 2.76
C GLN A 20 -5.20 18.93 2.39
N GLY A 21 -4.38 19.35 3.37
CA GLY A 21 -3.24 20.25 3.12
C GLY A 21 -1.83 19.65 2.99
N ILE A 22 -1.60 18.33 3.06
CA ILE A 22 -0.22 17.79 3.13
C ILE A 22 0.02 16.54 2.27
N MET A 23 -0.82 16.27 1.25
CA MET A 23 -0.50 15.23 0.28
C MET A 23 0.45 15.80 -0.78
N LYS A 24 1.66 15.25 -0.88
CA LYS A 24 2.62 15.61 -1.92
C LYS A 24 2.19 15.03 -3.27
N ASP A 25 2.65 15.64 -4.36
CA ASP A 25 2.51 15.07 -5.70
C ASP A 25 3.06 13.63 -5.71
N PRO A 26 2.31 12.67 -6.30
CA PRO A 26 2.77 11.29 -6.36
C PRO A 26 4.09 11.16 -7.11
N VAL A 27 5.00 10.37 -6.56
CA VAL A 27 6.29 10.05 -7.20
C VAL A 27 6.29 8.58 -7.58
N SER A 28 6.59 8.28 -8.85
CA SER A 28 6.76 6.92 -9.32
C SER A 28 8.23 6.55 -9.51
N PHE A 29 8.56 5.27 -9.30
CA PHE A 29 9.84 4.69 -9.64
C PHE A 29 9.69 3.20 -9.96
N LYS A 30 10.64 2.63 -10.72
CA LYS A 30 10.66 1.19 -11.02
C LYS A 30 11.74 0.48 -10.20
N LEU A 31 11.42 -0.73 -9.72
CA LEU A 31 12.39 -1.67 -9.17
C LEU A 31 13.18 -2.35 -10.29
N LYS A 32 14.30 -3.00 -9.96
CA LYS A 32 15.17 -3.68 -10.95
C LYS A 32 14.45 -4.79 -11.72
N ASN A 33 13.47 -5.45 -11.08
CA ASN A 33 12.64 -6.50 -11.67
C ASN A 33 11.41 -5.97 -12.43
N GLY A 34 11.28 -4.66 -12.60
CA GLY A 34 10.24 -4.03 -13.41
C GLY A 34 8.98 -3.61 -12.67
N VAL A 35 8.81 -4.01 -11.40
CA VAL A 35 7.68 -3.55 -10.56
C VAL A 35 7.67 -2.02 -10.51
N GLU A 36 6.54 -1.42 -10.83
CA GLU A 36 6.34 0.02 -10.75
C GLU A 36 5.74 0.40 -9.39
N VAL A 37 6.33 1.37 -8.71
CA VAL A 37 5.91 1.82 -7.39
C VAL A 37 5.54 3.29 -7.48
N ILE A 38 4.34 3.63 -7.02
CA ILE A 38 3.78 4.98 -6.95
C ILE A 38 3.62 5.33 -5.46
N VAL A 39 4.20 6.45 -5.04
CA VAL A 39 4.17 6.87 -3.64
C VAL A 39 3.51 8.23 -3.54
N ALA A 40 2.44 8.32 -2.74
CA ALA A 40 1.80 9.57 -2.39
C ALA A 40 1.96 9.83 -0.89
N GLU A 41 3.05 10.50 -0.55
CA GLU A 41 3.41 10.85 0.82
C GLU A 41 2.39 11.85 1.39
N ASN A 42 1.89 11.56 2.59
CA ASN A 42 1.03 12.46 3.36
C ASN A 42 1.33 12.34 4.85
N ASN A 43 1.85 13.40 5.46
CA ASN A 43 2.22 13.37 6.87
C ASN A 43 1.02 13.68 7.78
N GLY A 44 0.90 12.92 8.87
CA GLY A 44 -0.08 13.19 9.93
C GLY A 44 -1.41 12.45 9.82
N MET A 45 -1.51 11.45 8.93
CA MET A 45 -2.68 10.55 8.87
C MET A 45 -2.60 9.42 9.93
N GLY A 46 -1.40 9.11 10.44
CA GLY A 46 -1.16 7.96 11.32
C GLY A 46 -1.42 6.60 10.67
N LYS A 47 -1.74 6.57 9.37
CA LYS A 47 -2.12 5.40 8.60
C LYS A 47 -1.39 5.38 7.28
N VAL A 48 -1.16 4.17 6.79
CA VAL A 48 -0.62 3.93 5.46
C VAL A 48 -1.49 2.89 4.77
N LEU A 49 -1.81 3.19 3.52
CA LEU A 49 -2.53 2.30 2.61
C LEU A 49 -1.58 1.88 1.50
N ALA A 50 -1.68 0.63 1.10
CA ALA A 50 -1.05 0.15 -0.11
C ALA A 50 -1.98 -0.75 -0.90
N SER A 51 -1.81 -0.71 -2.22
CA SER A 51 -2.38 -1.68 -3.14
C SER A 51 -1.28 -2.25 -4.02
N VAL A 52 -1.34 -3.54 -4.28
CA VAL A 52 -0.49 -4.24 -5.23
C VAL A 52 -1.40 -4.80 -6.30
N LYS A 53 -1.32 -4.28 -7.51
CA LYS A 53 -2.13 -4.70 -8.66
C LYS A 53 -1.25 -5.39 -9.69
N ILE A 54 -1.68 -6.55 -10.18
CA ILE A 54 -0.93 -7.41 -11.08
C ILE A 54 -1.73 -7.58 -12.37
N GLU A 55 -1.32 -6.91 -13.44
CA GLU A 55 -2.07 -6.94 -14.70
C GLU A 55 -2.07 -8.34 -15.32
N GLY A 56 -3.27 -8.91 -15.50
CA GLY A 56 -3.44 -10.28 -15.98
C GLY A 56 -3.05 -11.35 -14.96
N GLY A 57 -2.75 -10.96 -13.72
CA GLY A 57 -2.50 -11.86 -12.62
C GLY A 57 -3.79 -12.52 -12.15
N GLN A 58 -3.69 -13.78 -11.73
CA GLN A 58 -4.78 -14.49 -11.08
C GLN A 58 -4.24 -15.08 -9.79
N LEU A 59 -4.63 -14.48 -8.67
CA LEU A 59 -4.31 -14.92 -7.33
C LEU A 59 -5.15 -16.14 -6.96
N ALA A 60 -4.54 -17.08 -6.24
CA ALA A 60 -5.24 -18.27 -5.76
C ALA A 60 -6.42 -17.90 -4.85
N SER A 61 -7.57 -18.52 -5.10
CA SER A 61 -8.85 -18.21 -4.47
C SER A 61 -8.92 -18.72 -3.02
N ASN A 62 -8.48 -17.91 -2.04
CA ASN A 62 -8.47 -18.12 -0.58
C ASN A 62 -7.15 -17.68 0.09
N THR A 63 -6.38 -16.79 -0.53
CA THR A 63 -5.17 -16.25 0.10
C THR A 63 -5.57 -15.50 1.38
N SER A 64 -5.35 -16.14 2.53
CA SER A 64 -5.48 -15.53 3.85
C SER A 64 -4.09 -15.32 4.43
N VAL A 65 -3.92 -14.17 5.07
CA VAL A 65 -2.67 -13.81 5.72
C VAL A 65 -2.96 -13.49 7.18
N ALA A 66 -2.22 -14.13 8.08
CA ALA A 66 -2.26 -13.83 9.50
C ALA A 66 -1.30 -12.67 9.79
N ILE A 67 -1.80 -11.60 10.42
CA ILE A 67 -1.00 -10.42 10.73
C ILE A 67 -1.16 -10.12 12.22
N ALA A 68 -0.04 -9.92 12.90
CA ALA A 68 -0.04 -9.47 14.29
C ALA A 68 -0.49 -7.99 14.35
N ASP A 69 -1.54 -7.73 15.10
CA ASP A 69 -1.99 -6.38 15.48
C ASP A 69 -1.28 -5.96 16.78
N ARG A 70 -0.53 -4.85 16.75
CA ARG A 70 0.17 -4.33 17.94
C ARG A 70 -0.61 -3.23 18.66
N GLY A 71 -1.89 -3.05 18.32
CA GLY A 71 -2.91 -2.58 19.26
C GLY A 71 -3.09 -1.07 19.34
N LYS A 72 -3.09 -0.36 18.20
CA LYS A 72 -3.31 1.10 18.16
C LYS A 72 -4.56 1.49 17.36
N ASP A 73 -5.74 1.09 17.80
CA ASP A 73 -7.04 1.50 17.24
C ASP A 73 -7.38 1.06 15.80
N PHE A 74 -6.42 0.89 14.88
CA PHE A 74 -6.65 0.38 13.52
C PHE A 74 -5.65 -0.71 13.13
N GLY A 75 -5.92 -1.91 13.63
CA GLY A 75 -5.16 -3.10 13.27
C GLY A 75 -5.06 -3.32 11.75
N PRO A 76 -4.03 -4.03 11.27
CA PRO A 76 -3.83 -4.32 9.86
C PRO A 76 -5.06 -4.96 9.20
N LYS A 77 -5.49 -4.37 8.10
CA LYS A 77 -6.53 -4.92 7.21
C LYS A 77 -5.88 -5.29 5.91
N VAL A 78 -5.95 -6.58 5.55
CA VAL A 78 -5.46 -7.08 4.28
C VAL A 78 -6.58 -7.79 3.54
N SER A 79 -6.72 -7.48 2.26
CA SER A 79 -7.64 -8.15 1.35
C SER A 79 -6.91 -8.61 0.10
N PHE A 80 -7.36 -9.74 -0.45
CA PHE A 80 -6.90 -10.28 -1.72
C PHE A 80 -8.10 -10.37 -2.66
N GLY A 81 -8.02 -9.66 -3.78
CA GLY A 81 -8.89 -9.82 -4.93
C GLY A 81 -8.31 -10.81 -5.94
N THR A 82 -8.85 -10.80 -7.15
CA THR A 82 -8.37 -11.68 -8.24
C THR A 82 -6.99 -11.26 -8.73
N ASP A 83 -6.77 -9.96 -8.89
CA ASP A 83 -5.56 -9.36 -9.49
C ASP A 83 -4.96 -8.26 -8.59
N GLU A 84 -5.50 -8.08 -7.38
CA GLU A 84 -5.05 -7.06 -6.44
C GLU A 84 -4.93 -7.59 -5.01
N ALA A 85 -4.01 -7.03 -4.24
CA ALA A 85 -4.00 -7.14 -2.79
C ALA A 85 -3.94 -5.75 -2.19
N THR A 86 -4.68 -5.53 -1.10
CA THR A 86 -4.67 -4.24 -0.40
C THR A 86 -4.23 -4.42 1.04
N VAL A 87 -3.54 -3.42 1.56
CA VAL A 87 -3.08 -3.33 2.95
C VAL A 87 -3.46 -1.96 3.48
N ALA A 88 -4.12 -1.91 4.63
CA ALA A 88 -4.35 -0.67 5.36
C ALA A 88 -4.02 -0.91 6.84
N ALA A 89 -3.12 -0.12 7.40
CA ALA A 89 -2.70 -0.27 8.79
C ALA A 89 -2.26 1.09 9.35
N ASP A 90 -2.16 1.17 10.66
CA ASP A 90 -1.41 2.26 11.30
C ASP A 90 0.08 2.18 10.93
N THR A 91 0.76 3.32 10.94
CA THR A 91 2.16 3.45 10.49
C THR A 91 3.10 2.45 11.16
N GLU A 92 2.89 2.15 12.43
CA GLU A 92 3.72 1.21 13.16
C GLU A 92 3.56 -0.23 12.68
N ASP A 93 2.36 -0.64 12.28
CA ASP A 93 2.02 -2.00 11.86
C ASP A 93 2.09 -2.22 10.35
N PHE A 94 2.11 -1.14 9.58
CA PHE A 94 2.12 -1.17 8.13
C PHE A 94 3.31 -1.95 7.54
N GLU A 95 4.53 -1.76 8.05
CA GLU A 95 5.70 -2.48 7.50
C GLU A 95 5.49 -4.00 7.58
N ASN A 96 5.08 -4.51 8.75
CA ASN A 96 4.87 -5.94 8.92
C ASN A 96 3.73 -6.44 8.03
N ALA A 97 2.59 -5.74 8.04
CA ALA A 97 1.44 -6.10 7.23
C ALA A 97 1.76 -6.14 5.72
N PHE A 98 2.51 -5.15 5.24
CA PHE A 98 2.94 -5.07 3.86
C PHE A 98 3.93 -6.19 3.50
N LEU A 99 4.89 -6.51 4.36
CA LEU A 99 5.86 -7.58 4.12
C LEU A 99 5.23 -8.96 4.07
N VAL A 100 4.33 -9.29 4.99
CA VAL A 100 3.64 -10.59 4.97
C VAL A 100 2.71 -10.69 3.75
N THR A 101 2.09 -9.58 3.33
CA THR A 101 1.30 -9.53 2.09
C THR A 101 2.18 -9.77 0.85
N ALA A 102 3.36 -9.14 0.80
CA ALA A 102 4.33 -9.37 -0.26
C ALA A 102 4.82 -10.82 -0.29
N GLU A 103 5.12 -11.42 0.85
CA GLU A 103 5.48 -12.83 0.95
C GLU A 103 4.37 -13.73 0.39
N ALA A 104 3.10 -13.47 0.74
CA ALA A 104 1.97 -14.23 0.21
C ALA A 104 1.87 -14.13 -1.33
N LEU A 105 2.08 -12.94 -1.89
CA LEU A 105 2.03 -12.70 -3.34
C LEU A 105 3.23 -13.30 -4.08
N THR A 106 4.42 -13.25 -3.48
CA THR A 106 5.67 -13.64 -4.13
C THR A 106 6.03 -15.11 -3.90
N SER A 107 5.36 -15.78 -2.95
CA SER A 107 5.55 -17.21 -2.68
C SER A 107 5.33 -18.06 -3.93
N ALA A 108 6.29 -18.93 -4.22
CA ALA A 108 6.29 -19.71 -5.46
C ALA A 108 5.08 -20.65 -5.58
N ASP A 109 4.60 -21.15 -4.44
CA ASP A 109 3.44 -22.04 -4.36
C ASP A 109 2.11 -21.36 -4.74
N ARG A 110 2.05 -20.02 -4.64
CA ARG A 110 0.85 -19.23 -4.96
C ARG A 110 0.93 -18.54 -6.31
N ASN A 111 2.15 -18.26 -6.76
CA ASN A 111 2.44 -17.72 -8.07
C ASN A 111 2.61 -18.88 -9.07
N HIS A 112 1.49 -19.44 -9.55
CA HIS A 112 1.44 -20.50 -10.58
C HIS A 112 1.95 -20.03 -11.97
N GLY A 113 2.95 -19.15 -12.03
CA GLY A 113 3.49 -18.54 -13.24
C GLY A 113 2.62 -17.43 -13.83
N SER A 114 1.52 -17.05 -13.15
CA SER A 114 0.59 -16.02 -13.61
C SER A 114 0.96 -14.60 -13.16
N LEU A 115 1.81 -14.47 -12.12
CA LEU A 115 2.18 -13.17 -11.57
C LEU A 115 3.56 -12.76 -12.07
N VAL A 116 3.58 -11.70 -12.87
CA VAL A 116 4.77 -11.17 -13.51
C VAL A 116 5.17 -9.86 -12.81
N PRO A 117 6.38 -9.76 -12.22
CA PRO A 117 6.82 -8.55 -11.52
C PRO A 117 6.75 -7.29 -12.41
N ALA A 118 7.14 -7.41 -13.68
CA ALA A 118 7.10 -6.30 -14.65
C ALA A 118 5.69 -5.80 -15.01
N LYS A 119 4.64 -6.56 -14.68
CA LYS A 119 3.22 -6.19 -14.84
C LYS A 119 2.57 -5.79 -13.52
N THR A 120 3.38 -5.55 -12.49
CA THR A 120 2.90 -5.22 -11.16
C THR A 120 3.08 -3.74 -10.85
N TYR A 121 2.02 -3.14 -10.32
CA TYR A 121 1.97 -1.76 -9.85
C TYR A 121 1.66 -1.74 -8.36
N ILE A 122 2.50 -1.06 -7.60
CA ILE A 122 2.35 -0.86 -6.17
C ILE A 122 2.00 0.61 -5.94
N THR A 123 0.86 0.89 -5.31
CA THR A 123 0.57 2.24 -4.81
C THR A 123 0.75 2.24 -3.31
N ILE A 124 1.47 3.21 -2.75
CA ILE A 124 1.64 3.42 -1.31
C ILE A 124 1.26 4.86 -1.00
N ALA A 125 0.31 5.07 -0.11
CA ALA A 125 -0.16 6.40 0.27
C ALA A 125 -0.40 6.52 1.78
N GLY A 126 -0.07 7.68 2.35
CA GLY A 126 -0.29 7.96 3.77
C GLY A 126 0.98 8.42 4.49
N ASP A 127 1.02 8.17 5.79
CA ASP A 127 2.04 8.67 6.74
C ASP A 127 3.36 7.89 6.61
N ILE A 128 3.95 8.01 5.42
CA ILE A 128 5.19 7.36 5.00
C ILE A 128 5.95 8.27 4.03
N THR A 129 7.25 8.44 4.28
CA THR A 129 8.12 9.20 3.39
C THR A 129 8.46 8.43 2.11
N LEU A 130 8.77 9.15 1.02
CA LEU A 130 9.27 8.53 -0.21
C LEU A 130 10.49 7.61 0.03
N ALA A 131 11.39 7.99 0.94
CA ALA A 131 12.57 7.18 1.27
C ALA A 131 12.19 5.87 1.96
N GLN A 132 11.28 5.92 2.95
CA GLN A 132 10.76 4.73 3.63
C GLN A 132 10.03 3.81 2.64
N ALA A 133 9.14 4.35 1.81
CA ALA A 133 8.40 3.59 0.81
C ALA A 133 9.36 2.90 -0.18
N LYS A 134 10.44 3.57 -0.60
CA LYS A 134 11.45 3.01 -1.50
C LYS A 134 12.24 1.86 -0.87
N VAL A 135 12.63 2.00 0.40
CA VAL A 135 13.31 0.92 1.14
C VAL A 135 12.37 -0.27 1.31
N LEU A 136 11.13 -0.01 1.74
CA LEU A 136 10.14 -1.03 2.00
C LEU A 136 9.73 -1.79 0.73
N ALA A 137 9.47 -1.10 -0.38
CA ALA A 137 9.15 -1.74 -1.66
C ALA A 137 10.29 -2.62 -2.18
N ARG A 138 11.55 -2.18 -2.01
CA ARG A 138 12.73 -3.00 -2.35
C ARG A 138 12.85 -4.23 -1.47
N LYS A 139 12.63 -4.08 -0.16
CA LYS A 139 12.64 -5.20 0.79
C LYS A 139 11.56 -6.23 0.48
N ALA A 140 10.37 -5.76 0.14
CA ALA A 140 9.20 -6.59 -0.13
C ALA A 140 9.25 -7.28 -1.51
N PHE A 141 9.63 -6.56 -2.56
CA PHE A 141 9.47 -7.01 -3.94
C PHE A 141 10.75 -6.95 -4.77
N GLY A 142 11.87 -6.45 -4.25
CA GLY A 142 13.08 -6.21 -5.05
C GLY A 142 13.72 -7.49 -5.61
N GLU A 143 13.61 -8.59 -4.87
CA GLU A 143 14.13 -9.91 -5.25
C GLU A 143 13.04 -10.83 -5.83
N TRP A 144 11.83 -10.33 -6.07
CA TRP A 144 10.76 -11.13 -6.65
C TRP A 144 11.10 -11.50 -8.09
N LYS A 145 11.16 -12.81 -8.35
CA LYS A 145 11.43 -13.39 -9.66
C LYS A 145 10.14 -13.91 -10.28
N GLU A 146 10.09 -13.82 -11.60
CA GLU A 146 9.09 -14.55 -12.37
C GLU A 146 9.39 -16.05 -12.22
N ASN A 147 8.39 -16.83 -11.80
CA ASN A 147 8.52 -18.27 -11.75
C ASN A 147 8.55 -18.79 -13.19
N SER A 148 9.74 -19.11 -13.68
CA SER A 148 9.85 -19.74 -14.99
C SER A 148 9.12 -21.09 -14.94
N SER A 149 8.21 -21.32 -15.88
CA SER A 149 7.40 -22.54 -16.03
C SER A 149 8.23 -23.83 -16.18
N SER A 150 9.57 -23.77 -16.10
CA SER A 150 10.48 -24.91 -16.28
C SER A 150 10.72 -25.79 -15.05
N GLU A 151 10.32 -25.36 -13.84
CA GLU A 151 10.54 -26.16 -12.61
C GLU A 151 9.42 -27.16 -12.30
N LEU A 152 8.26 -27.06 -12.97
CA LEU A 152 7.13 -28.00 -12.84
C LEU A 152 7.25 -29.23 -13.77
N ALA A 153 8.35 -29.36 -14.52
CA ALA A 153 8.58 -30.43 -15.49
C ALA A 153 9.65 -31.46 -15.05
N LYS A 154 9.96 -31.55 -13.74
CA LYS A 154 10.86 -32.58 -13.20
C LYS A 154 10.16 -33.49 -12.19
#